data_AF-A0AAW1V365-F1
#
_entry.id   AF-A0AAW1V365-F1
#
_cell.length_a   1.000
_cell.length_b   1.000
_cell.length_c   1.000
_cell.angle_alpha   90.00
_cell.angle_beta   90.00
_cell.angle_gamma   90.00
#
_symmetry.space_group_name_H-M   'P 1'
#
loop_
_entity.id
_entity.type
_entity.pdbx_description
1 polymer ?
#
loop_
_entity_poly.entity_id
_entity_poly.type
_entity_poly.pdbx_seq_one_letter_code
_entity_poly.pdbx_strand_id
1 'polypeptide(L)' 'NVKVPFRRFSGGVGPCALARQFGTTQCNWTKKTEAEFMLQLLRNAENTADNSSLDVDRLVVEDIQVNRVVLY' A
#
# COMPACT_ATOMS: atom_id res chain seq x y z
N ASN A 1 -1.85 6.90 -11.29
CA ASN A 1 -3.26 7.17 -10.91
C ASN A 1 -4.03 5.86 -10.70
N VAL A 2 -3.66 5.09 -9.67
CA VAL A 2 -4.34 3.85 -9.29
C VAL A 2 -5.20 4.13 -8.06
N LYS A 3 -6.42 3.61 -8.03
CA LYS A 3 -7.30 3.68 -6.85
C LYS A 3 -7.13 2.43 -6.00
N VAL A 4 -7.12 2.59 -4.68
CA VAL A 4 -6.92 1.48 -3.75
C VAL A 4 -8.29 0.88 -3.38
N PRO A 5 -8.47 -0.45 -3.52
CA PRO A 5 -9.71 -1.13 -3.12
C PRO A 5 -9.83 -1.21 -1.60
N PHE A 6 -11.02 -0.90 -1.06
CA PHE A 6 -11.30 -1.02 0.37
C PHE A 6 -12.10 -2.31 0.65
N ARG A 7 -11.68 -3.07 1.68
CA ARG A 7 -12.27 -4.36 2.05
C ARG A 7 -12.73 -4.43 3.51
N ARG A 8 -11.94 -3.89 4.45
CA ARG A 8 -12.22 -3.95 5.90
C ARG A 8 -12.71 -2.62 6.48
N PHE A 9 -11.98 -1.54 6.20
CA PHE A 9 -12.30 -0.19 6.71
C PHE A 9 -13.03 0.65 5.66
N SER A 10 -14.18 0.17 5.16
CA SER A 10 -14.86 0.79 4.01
C SER A 10 -16.10 1.64 4.35
N GLY A 11 -16.35 1.89 5.64
CA GLY A 11 -17.45 2.75 6.08
C GLY A 11 -17.33 4.16 5.48
N GLY A 12 -18.35 4.60 4.73
CA GLY A 12 -18.36 5.91 4.06
C GLY A 12 -17.60 6.00 2.74
N VAL A 13 -17.02 4.89 2.23
CA VAL A 13 -16.37 4.87 0.92
C VAL A 13 -17.40 4.66 -0.19
N GLY A 14 -17.44 5.58 -1.15
CA GLY A 14 -18.34 5.51 -2.30
C GLY A 14 -18.00 4.38 -3.28
N PRO A 15 -18.98 3.98 -4.12
CA PRO A 15 -18.75 2.97 -5.16
C PRO A 15 -17.83 3.50 -6.27
N CYS A 16 -17.08 2.60 -6.89
CA CYS A 16 -16.04 2.93 -7.85
C CYS A 16 -15.93 1.84 -8.95
N ALA A 17 -15.99 2.23 -10.23
CA ALA A 17 -15.91 1.27 -11.34
C ALA A 17 -14.58 0.49 -11.39
N LEU A 18 -13.46 1.16 -11.08
CA LEU A 18 -12.12 0.56 -11.02
C LEU A 18 -11.95 -0.46 -9.89
N ALA A 19 -12.89 -0.51 -8.94
CA ALA A 19 -12.89 -1.48 -7.85
C ALA A 19 -13.18 -2.91 -8.36
N ARG A 20 -13.88 -3.03 -9.50
CA ARG A 20 -14.33 -4.32 -10.07
C ARG A 20 -13.18 -5.27 -10.37
N GLN A 21 -12.06 -4.76 -10.89
CA GLN A 21 -10.87 -5.58 -11.16
C GLN A 21 -10.29 -6.22 -9.89
N PHE A 22 -10.54 -5.59 -8.74
CA PHE A 22 -10.09 -6.04 -7.43
C PHE A 22 -11.19 -6.79 -6.67
N GLY A 23 -12.30 -7.17 -7.32
CA GLY A 23 -13.39 -7.94 -6.70
C GLY A 23 -14.10 -7.21 -5.55
N THR A 24 -14.13 -5.88 -5.55
CA THR A 24 -14.89 -5.06 -4.60
C THR A 24 -15.66 -3.97 -5.35
N THR A 25 -16.62 -3.34 -4.68
CA THR A 25 -17.39 -2.21 -5.23
C THR A 25 -16.85 -0.86 -4.76
N GLN A 26 -16.09 -0.85 -3.67
CA GLN A 26 -15.62 0.37 -3.00
C GLN A 26 -14.12 0.57 -3.20
N CYS A 27 -13.75 1.75 -3.67
CA CYS A 27 -12.37 2.16 -3.82
C CYS A 27 -12.25 3.67 -3.62
N ASN A 28 -11.10 4.15 -3.17
CA ASN A 28 -10.81 5.58 -3.13
C ASN A 28 -9.37 5.87 -3.55
N TRP A 29 -9.09 7.13 -3.82
CA TRP A 29 -7.75 7.66 -3.68
C TRP A 29 -7.40 7.63 -2.20
N THR A 30 -6.45 6.78 -1.81
CA THR A 30 -5.83 6.92 -0.50
C THR A 30 -5.26 8.33 -0.39
N LYS A 31 -5.33 8.94 0.81
CA LYS A 31 -4.75 10.26 1.01
C LYS A 31 -3.27 10.19 0.67
N LYS A 32 -2.72 11.30 0.16
CA LYS A 32 -1.29 11.43 -0.20
C LYS A 32 -0.39 10.78 0.84
N THR A 33 -0.66 11.03 2.12
CA THR A 33 0.14 10.57 3.26
C THR A 33 0.29 9.05 3.38
N GLU A 34 -0.74 8.25 3.14
CA GLU A 34 -0.65 6.78 3.30
C GLU A 34 0.15 6.13 2.17
N ALA A 35 -0.08 6.60 0.93
CA ALA A 35 0.66 6.12 -0.24
C ALA A 35 2.11 6.60 -0.23
N GLU A 36 2.35 7.86 0.17
CA GLU A 36 3.69 8.43 0.31
C GLU A 36 4.51 7.67 1.37
N PHE A 37 3.89 7.32 2.51
CA PHE A 37 4.56 6.55 3.56
C PHE A 37 4.97 5.15 3.08
N MET A 38 4.08 4.45 2.37
CA MET A 38 4.40 3.15 1.75
C MET A 38 5.57 3.26 0.76
N LEU A 39 5.60 4.31 -0.07
CA LEU A 39 6.71 4.54 -1.00
C LEU A 39 8.03 4.81 -0.28
N GLN A 40 8.02 5.53 0.85
CA GLN A 40 9.21 5.76 1.66
C GLN A 40 9.74 4.44 2.26
N LEU A 41 8.86 3.56 2.75
CA LEU A 41 9.27 2.25 3.25
C LEU A 41 9.90 1.38 2.16
N LEU A 42 9.31 1.36 0.96
CA LEU A 42 9.84 0.59 -0.17
C LEU A 42 11.22 1.10 -0.62
N ARG A 43 11.41 2.42 -0.69
CA ARG A 43 12.73 3.02 -0.99
C ARG A 43 13.78 2.67 0.06
N ASN A 44 13.39 2.59 1.34
CA ASN A 44 14.30 2.17 2.39
C ASN A 44 14.68 0.69 2.27
N ALA A 45 13.72 -0.17 1.91
CA ALA A 45 13.98 -1.59 1.65
C ALA A 45 14.89 -1.79 0.44
N GLU A 46 14.65 -1.04 -0.64
CA GLU A 46 15.51 -0.99 -1.83
C GLU A 46 16.96 -0.60 -1.48
N ASN A 47 17.15 0.50 -0.74
CA ASN A 47 18.49 0.92 -0.29
C ASN A 47 19.17 -0.14 0.58
N THR A 48 18.40 -0.84 1.43
CA THR A 48 18.94 -1.92 2.28
C THR A 48 19.40 -3.12 1.45
N ALA A 49 18.66 -3.46 0.39
CA ALA A 49 19.01 -4.53 -0.53
C ALA A 49 20.23 -4.19 -1.39
N ASP A 50 20.32 -2.95 -1.89
CA ASP A 50 21.48 -2.44 -2.64
C ASP A 50 22.76 -2.49 -1.77
N ASN A 51 22.67 -2.01 -0.52
CA ASN A 51 23.76 -2.13 0.46
C ASN A 51 24.17 -3.59 0.73
N SER A 52 23.25 -4.53 0.57
CA SER A 52 23.49 -5.97 0.75
C SER A 52 23.87 -6.69 -0.55
N SER A 53 24.11 -5.95 -1.64
CA SER A 53 24.47 -6.47 -2.98
C SER A 53 23.44 -7.46 -3.55
N LEU A 54 22.16 -7.29 -3.21
CA LEU A 54 21.06 -8.05 -3.78
C LEU A 54 20.62 -7.44 -5.12
N ASP A 55 20.09 -8.28 -6.02
CA ASP A 55 19.48 -7.82 -7.26
C ASP A 55 18.11 -7.19 -6.97
N VAL A 56 18.07 -5.86 -6.92
CA VAL A 56 16.88 -5.06 -6.57
C VAL A 56 15.70 -5.35 -7.50
N ASP A 57 15.95 -5.58 -8.79
CA ASP A 57 14.91 -5.82 -9.79
C ASP A 57 14.18 -7.15 -9.59
N ARG A 58 14.78 -8.07 -8.83
CA ARG A 58 14.22 -9.39 -8.51
C ARG A 58 13.54 -9.44 -7.15
N LEU A 59 13.53 -8.34 -6.39
CA LEU A 59 12.88 -8.30 -5.09
C LEU A 59 11.35 -8.36 -5.24
N VAL A 60 10.74 -9.09 -4.31
CA VAL A 60 9.28 -9.20 -4.21
C VAL A 60 8.88 -8.89 -2.78
N VAL A 61 7.78 -8.15 -2.61
CA VAL A 61 7.19 -7.93 -1.30
C VAL A 61 6.46 -9.20 -0.88
N GLU A 62 7.03 -9.95 0.06
CA GLU A 62 6.48 -11.22 0.53
C GLU A 62 5.37 -11.01 1.57
N ASP A 63 5.60 -10.15 2.56
CA ASP A 63 4.65 -9.91 3.65
C ASP A 63 4.52 -8.41 3.98
N ILE A 64 3.30 -8.00 4.36
CA ILE A 64 3.00 -6.65 4.84
C ILE A 64 2.15 -6.76 6.10
N GLN A 65 2.73 -6.34 7.22
CA GLN A 65 2.01 -6.22 8.48
C GLN A 65 1.73 -4.74 8.80
N VAL A 66 0.47 -4.44 9.16
CA VAL A 66 0.06 -3.10 9.60
C VAL A 66 -0.45 -3.16 11.04
N ASN A 67 0.17 -2.38 11.92
CA ASN A 67 -0.17 -2.30 13.33
C ASN A 67 -0.77 -0.92 13.67
N ARG A 68 -1.63 -0.88 14.70
CA ARG A 68 -2.11 0.38 15.26
C ARG A 68 -1.05 0.94 16.20
N VAL A 69 -0.82 2.25 16.14
CA VAL A 69 0.01 2.94 17.13
C VAL A 69 -0.75 3.06 18.45
N VAL A 70 -0.04 2.96 19.57
CA VAL A 70 -0.60 3.28 20.89
C VAL A 70 -0.68 4.79 21.01
N LEU A 71 -1.88 5.31 21.28
CA LEU A 71 -2.08 6.72 21.61
C LEU A 71 -2.08 6.83 23.13
N TYR A 72 -1.08 7.52 23.68
CA TYR A 72 -1.03 7.96 25.07
C TYR A 72 -0.98 9.49 25.12
#